data_AF-A0A7J3WTD9-F1
#
_entry.id   AF-A0A7J3WTD9-F1
#
_cell.length_a   1.000
_cell.length_b   1.000
_cell.length_c   1.000
_cell.angle_alpha   90.00
_cell.angle_beta   90.00
_cell.angle_gamma   90.00
#
_symmetry.space_group_name_H-M   'P 1'
#
loop_
_entity.id
_entity.type
_entity.pdbx_description
1 polymer ?
#
loop_
_entity_poly.entity_id
_entity_poly.type
_entity_poly.pdbx_seq_one_letter_code
_entity_poly.pdbx_strand_id
1 'polypeptide(L)'
;MKTVRIYIMGKEYRVPEGLTIMKAMEYAGYRFIRGAGCRAGFCGACSTVYRKEGDYKLYTALACQTPVEDGMFLVQLPFAPANKAIYDIDKIKADDKTLVNFYPEIARCVSCNTCTKACPQELDVMDYIQSALRGDIQKTAELSFDCIQCGLCAIRCPAEIVHYHVAQLA
;
A
#
# COMPACT_ATOMS: atom_id res chain seq x y z
N MET A 1 -16.28 15.34 -25.12
CA MET A 1 -15.91 14.37 -24.06
C MET A 1 -16.30 14.98 -22.72
N LYS A 2 -16.92 14.20 -21.84
CA LYS A 2 -17.18 14.63 -20.45
C LYS A 2 -15.84 14.70 -19.71
N THR A 3 -15.65 15.74 -18.91
CA THR A 3 -14.45 15.97 -18.12
C THR A 3 -14.81 15.97 -16.64
N VAL A 4 -13.83 15.62 -15.81
CA VAL A 4 -13.91 15.68 -14.35
C VAL A 4 -12.81 16.59 -13.81
N ARG A 5 -13.08 17.24 -12.67
CA ARG A 5 -12.14 18.08 -11.94
C ARG A 5 -11.35 17.22 -10.97
N ILE A 6 -10.03 17.25 -11.09
CA ILE A 6 -9.12 16.65 -10.12
C ILE A 6 -8.15 17.71 -9.62
N TYR A 7 -7.66 17.54 -8.40
CA TYR A 7 -6.74 18.46 -7.75
C TYR A 7 -5.42 17.75 -7.51
N ILE A 8 -4.38 18.16 -8.25
CA ILE A 8 -3.03 17.62 -8.11
C ILE A 8 -2.22 18.64 -7.32
N MET A 9 -1.76 18.27 -6.12
CA MET A 9 -1.04 19.17 -5.22
C MET A 9 -1.79 20.50 -4.95
N GLY A 10 -3.12 20.44 -4.88
CA GLY A 10 -3.99 21.60 -4.63
C GLY A 10 -4.36 22.43 -5.86
N LYS A 11 -3.77 22.18 -7.05
CA LYS A 11 -4.15 22.86 -8.29
C LYS A 11 -5.21 22.07 -9.06
N GLU A 12 -6.26 22.74 -9.51
CA GLU A 12 -7.33 22.14 -10.34
C GLU A 12 -6.82 21.80 -11.75
N TYR A 13 -7.21 20.62 -12.22
CA TYR A 13 -7.05 20.15 -13.60
C TYR A 13 -8.38 19.56 -14.08
N ARG A 14 -8.71 19.81 -15.35
CA ARG A 14 -9.84 19.17 -16.03
C ARG A 14 -9.31 18.08 -16.95
N VAL A 15 -9.70 16.84 -16.69
CA VAL A 15 -9.23 15.66 -17.43
C VAL A 15 -10.42 14.88 -17.99
N PRO A 16 -10.25 14.13 -19.09
CA PRO A 16 -11.30 13.25 -19.59
C PRO A 16 -11.74 12.22 -18.55
N GLU A 17 -13.05 12.02 -18.43
CA GLU A 17 -13.63 10.93 -17.63
C GLU A 17 -13.18 9.56 -18.17
N GLY A 18 -12.98 8.58 -17.29
CA GLY A 18 -12.56 7.23 -17.65
C GLY A 18 -11.04 7.00 -17.70
N LEU A 19 -10.23 8.06 -17.54
CA LEU A 19 -8.80 7.89 -17.30
C LEU A 19 -8.56 7.35 -15.88
N THR A 20 -7.49 6.57 -15.72
CA THR A 20 -6.98 6.23 -14.38
C THR A 20 -6.26 7.43 -13.79
N ILE A 21 -6.08 7.48 -12.47
CA ILE A 21 -5.34 8.54 -11.77
C ILE A 21 -4.00 8.80 -12.45
N MET A 22 -3.26 7.73 -12.77
CA MET A 22 -1.96 7.85 -13.43
C MET A 22 -2.06 8.47 -14.83
N LYS A 23 -3.00 8.01 -15.66
CA LYS A 23 -3.22 8.57 -17.01
C LYS A 23 -3.72 10.01 -16.96
N ALA A 24 -4.54 10.35 -15.98
CA ALA A 24 -5.04 11.70 -15.77
C ALA A 24 -3.94 12.67 -15.37
N MET A 25 -3.01 12.26 -14.50
CA MET A 25 -1.83 13.06 -14.16
C MET A 25 -0.92 13.27 -15.38
N GLU A 26 -0.70 12.23 -16.20
CA GLU A 26 0.03 12.34 -17.47
C GLU A 26 -0.64 13.30 -18.45
N TYR A 27 -1.97 13.21 -18.59
CA TYR A 27 -2.78 14.14 -19.39
C TYR A 27 -2.65 15.59 -18.91
N ALA A 28 -2.61 15.80 -17.59
CA ALA A 28 -2.39 17.10 -16.96
C ALA A 28 -0.96 17.66 -17.14
N GLY A 29 -0.06 16.90 -17.81
CA GLY A 29 1.30 17.31 -18.13
C GLY A 29 2.38 16.81 -17.15
N TYR A 30 2.02 15.99 -16.17
CA TYR A 30 2.99 15.41 -15.23
C TYR A 30 3.71 14.20 -15.85
N ARG A 31 4.99 14.06 -15.54
CA ARG A 31 5.78 12.89 -15.95
C ARG A 31 6.24 12.10 -14.73
N PHE A 32 5.94 10.81 -14.72
CA PHE A 32 6.46 9.90 -13.68
C PHE A 32 7.90 9.53 -13.98
N ILE A 33 8.82 9.91 -13.10
CA ILE A 33 10.21 9.41 -13.07
C ILE A 33 10.34 8.29 -12.03
N ARG A 34 9.47 8.28 -11.02
CA ARG A 34 9.35 7.28 -9.95
C ARG A 34 7.86 7.04 -9.67
N GLY A 35 7.55 5.98 -8.93
CA GLY A 35 6.16 5.60 -8.63
C GLY A 35 5.42 4.99 -9.82
N ALA A 36 6.15 4.49 -10.82
CA ALA A 36 5.62 3.89 -12.03
C ALA A 36 6.29 2.53 -12.26
N GLY A 37 5.54 1.58 -12.80
CA GLY A 37 6.01 0.22 -13.08
C GLY A 37 5.14 -0.45 -14.13
N CYS A 38 4.56 -1.61 -13.81
CA CYS A 38 3.85 -2.45 -14.78
C CYS A 38 2.56 -1.86 -15.39
N ARG A 39 1.91 -0.89 -14.72
CA ARG A 39 0.60 -0.31 -15.09
C ARG A 39 -0.57 -1.30 -15.17
N ALA A 40 -0.41 -2.50 -14.62
CA ALA A 40 -1.40 -3.58 -14.62
C ALA A 40 -1.82 -3.99 -13.20
N GLY A 41 -1.62 -3.13 -12.20
CA GLY A 41 -2.00 -3.42 -10.80
C GLY A 41 -1.09 -4.39 -10.05
N PHE A 42 -0.04 -4.93 -10.68
CA PHE A 42 0.73 -6.05 -10.13
C PHE A 42 2.02 -5.67 -9.37
N CYS A 43 2.71 -4.59 -9.76
CA CYS A 43 4.05 -4.29 -9.21
C CYS A 43 4.05 -3.47 -7.91
N GLY A 44 2.89 -2.97 -7.46
CA GLY A 44 2.77 -2.10 -6.28
C GLY A 44 3.37 -0.68 -6.39
N ALA A 45 4.14 -0.37 -7.43
CA ALA A 45 4.92 0.87 -7.53
C ALA A 45 4.09 2.18 -7.59
N CYS A 46 2.84 2.11 -8.05
CA CYS A 46 1.97 3.28 -8.21
C CYS A 46 0.98 3.47 -7.06
N SER A 47 1.34 3.02 -5.86
CA SER A 47 0.55 3.26 -4.66
C SER A 47 0.25 4.76 -4.53
N THR A 48 -1.02 5.06 -4.24
CA THR A 48 -1.49 6.44 -4.13
C THR A 48 -2.47 6.58 -2.97
N VAL A 49 -2.58 7.82 -2.52
CA VAL A 49 -3.48 8.23 -1.46
C VAL A 49 -4.24 9.45 -1.96
N TYR A 50 -5.55 9.47 -1.73
CA TYR A 50 -6.39 10.56 -2.19
C TYR A 50 -7.56 10.81 -1.24
N ARG A 51 -8.17 11.99 -1.36
CA ARG A 51 -9.47 12.32 -0.76
C ARG A 51 -10.44 12.73 -1.85
N LYS A 52 -11.72 12.74 -1.51
CA LYS A 52 -12.76 13.33 -2.34
C LYS A 52 -13.24 14.63 -1.71
N GLU A 53 -13.66 15.58 -2.54
CA GLU A 53 -14.22 16.85 -2.09
C GLU A 53 -15.36 16.60 -1.09
N GLY A 54 -15.30 17.27 0.07
CA GLY A 54 -16.26 17.09 1.15
C GLY A 54 -16.16 15.78 1.95
N ASP A 55 -15.21 14.89 1.64
CA ASP A 55 -15.01 13.63 2.34
C ASP A 55 -13.84 13.70 3.34
N TYR A 56 -14.11 13.30 4.59
CA TYR A 56 -13.09 13.22 5.63
C TYR A 56 -12.17 12.00 5.46
N LYS A 57 -12.67 10.95 4.79
CA LYS A 57 -11.94 9.70 4.59
C LYS A 57 -10.78 9.89 3.64
N LEU A 58 -9.65 9.33 4.04
CA LEU A 58 -8.48 9.20 3.19
C LEU A 58 -8.54 7.82 2.54
N TYR A 59 -8.42 7.76 1.23
CA TYR A 59 -8.47 6.53 0.43
C TYR A 59 -7.06 6.12 0.00
N THR A 60 -6.87 4.83 -0.24
CA THR A 60 -5.61 4.25 -0.74
C THR A 60 -5.91 3.37 -1.93
N ALA A 61 -5.11 3.45 -2.99
CA ALA A 61 -5.31 2.64 -4.18
C ALA A 61 -4.04 2.54 -5.04
N LEU A 62 -4.14 1.87 -6.19
CA LEU A 62 -3.11 1.88 -7.23
C LEU A 62 -3.51 2.85 -8.33
N ALA A 63 -2.72 3.90 -8.53
CA ALA A 63 -3.04 4.97 -9.48
C ALA A 63 -3.21 4.47 -10.93
N CYS A 64 -2.56 3.36 -11.29
CA CYS A 64 -2.67 2.80 -12.63
C CYS A 64 -4.00 2.06 -12.89
N GLN A 65 -4.75 1.68 -11.86
CA GLN A 65 -6.00 0.93 -11.98
C GLN A 65 -7.23 1.77 -11.57
N THR A 66 -7.06 2.72 -10.66
CA THR A 66 -8.18 3.53 -10.14
C THR A 66 -8.60 4.61 -11.14
N PRO A 67 -9.86 4.62 -11.62
CA PRO A 67 -10.41 5.71 -12.42
C PRO A 67 -10.45 7.03 -11.64
N VAL A 68 -10.30 8.16 -12.33
CA VAL A 68 -10.55 9.48 -11.72
C VAL A 68 -12.03 9.76 -11.57
N GLU A 69 -12.40 10.37 -10.45
CA GLU A 69 -13.75 10.89 -10.16
C GLU A 69 -13.69 12.42 -9.99
N ASP A 70 -14.82 13.11 -10.21
CA ASP A 70 -14.92 14.55 -9.95
C ASP A 70 -14.68 14.84 -8.47
N GLY A 71 -13.88 15.88 -8.19
CA GLY A 71 -13.55 16.28 -6.82
C GLY A 71 -12.45 15.45 -6.17
N MET A 72 -11.71 14.62 -6.90
CA MET A 72 -10.56 13.90 -6.32
C MET A 72 -9.37 14.83 -6.03
N PHE A 73 -8.87 14.77 -4.80
CA PHE A 73 -7.63 15.42 -4.35
C PHE A 73 -6.51 14.38 -4.24
N LEU A 74 -5.56 14.46 -5.16
CA LEU A 74 -4.50 13.47 -5.34
C LEU A 74 -3.21 13.92 -4.64
N VAL A 75 -2.65 13.02 -3.83
CA VAL A 75 -1.28 13.17 -3.28
C VAL A 75 -0.27 12.60 -4.28
N GLN A 76 0.95 13.13 -4.29
CA GLN A 76 2.05 12.55 -5.06
C GLN A 76 2.36 11.14 -4.53
N LEU A 77 2.56 10.18 -5.45
CA LEU A 77 2.74 8.75 -5.14
C LEU A 77 3.78 8.56 -4.02
N PRO A 78 3.35 8.19 -2.79
CA PRO A 78 4.23 8.23 -1.64
C PRO A 78 5.22 7.08 -1.67
N PHE A 79 6.51 7.41 -1.64
CA PHE A 79 7.54 6.48 -1.19
C PHE A 79 7.82 6.75 0.29
N ALA A 80 7.42 5.81 1.15
CA ALA A 80 7.82 5.81 2.54
C ALA A 80 9.04 4.88 2.71
N PRO A 81 10.16 5.36 3.26
CA PRO A 81 11.27 4.49 3.62
C PRO A 81 10.79 3.43 4.61
N ALA A 82 11.20 2.19 4.37
CA ALA A 82 10.78 1.07 5.19
C ALA A 82 11.99 0.37 5.78
N ASN A 83 11.90 0.05 7.06
CA ASN A 83 12.94 -0.71 7.73
C ASN A 83 12.85 -2.18 7.32
N LYS A 84 13.93 -2.72 6.76
CA LYS A 84 14.04 -4.13 6.39
C LYS A 84 15.12 -4.77 7.25
N ALA A 85 14.76 -5.81 7.98
CA ALA A 85 15.75 -6.58 8.72
C ALA A 85 16.75 -7.24 7.76
N ILE A 86 18.02 -7.31 8.17
CA ILE A 86 19.07 -8.01 7.42
C ILE A 86 19.23 -9.39 8.04
N TYR A 87 19.08 -10.42 7.22
CA TYR A 87 19.17 -11.81 7.64
C TYR A 87 19.65 -12.70 6.49
N ASP A 88 20.21 -13.85 6.87
CA ASP A 88 20.66 -14.90 5.96
C ASP A 88 19.68 -16.07 6.06
N ILE A 89 18.87 -16.27 5.02
CA ILE A 89 17.77 -17.23 5.02
C ILE A 89 18.26 -18.67 5.25
N ASP A 90 19.47 -18.99 4.81
CA ASP A 90 20.07 -20.33 4.94
C ASP A 90 20.54 -20.62 6.38
N LYS A 91 20.66 -19.57 7.22
CA LYS A 91 21.08 -19.67 8.62
C LYS A 91 19.93 -19.49 9.61
N ILE A 92 18.76 -19.09 9.14
CA ILE A 92 17.59 -18.89 9.98
C ILE A 92 16.92 -20.23 10.26
N LYS A 93 16.64 -20.49 11.53
CA LYS A 93 15.68 -21.53 11.91
C LYS A 93 14.28 -20.94 11.86
N ALA A 94 13.36 -21.59 11.15
CA ALA A 94 11.94 -21.21 11.14
C ALA A 94 11.27 -21.75 12.42
N ASP A 95 11.31 -20.95 13.49
CA ASP A 95 10.64 -21.22 14.76
C ASP A 95 9.61 -20.15 15.09
N ASP A 96 8.86 -20.35 16.17
CA ASP A 96 7.76 -19.48 16.60
C ASP A 96 8.21 -18.04 16.95
N LYS A 97 9.52 -17.81 17.10
CA LYS A 97 10.08 -16.51 17.49
C LYS A 97 10.77 -15.80 16.33
N THR A 98 11.02 -16.46 15.20
CA THR A 98 11.75 -15.91 14.06
C THR A 98 11.20 -14.54 13.64
N LEU A 99 9.89 -14.43 13.41
CA LEU A 99 9.27 -13.19 12.94
C LEU A 99 9.35 -12.06 13.98
N VAL A 100 9.10 -12.35 15.26
CA VAL A 100 9.18 -11.37 16.35
C VAL A 100 10.62 -10.90 16.60
N ASN A 101 11.62 -11.78 16.42
CA ASN A 101 13.02 -11.42 16.60
C ASN A 101 13.50 -10.41 15.55
N PHE A 102 13.04 -10.56 14.29
CA PHE A 102 13.42 -9.64 13.20
C PHE A 102 12.51 -8.42 13.09
N TYR A 103 11.24 -8.54 13.47
CA TYR A 103 10.24 -7.47 13.39
C TYR A 103 9.47 -7.34 14.71
N PRO A 104 10.12 -6.90 15.80
CA PRO A 104 9.51 -6.84 17.14
C PRO A 104 8.32 -5.85 17.22
N GLU A 105 8.22 -4.90 16.29
CA GLU A 105 7.12 -3.96 16.20
C GLU A 105 5.76 -4.63 15.95
N ILE A 106 5.71 -5.88 15.45
CA ILE A 106 4.44 -6.62 15.32
C ILE A 106 3.74 -6.82 16.66
N ALA A 107 4.49 -6.86 17.77
CA ALA A 107 3.94 -6.92 19.13
C ALA A 107 3.25 -5.62 19.57
N ARG A 108 3.42 -4.52 18.83
CA ARG A 108 2.73 -3.24 19.06
C ARG A 108 1.37 -3.16 18.34
N CYS A 109 0.97 -4.22 17.62
CA CYS A 109 -0.28 -4.22 16.87
C CYS A 109 -1.49 -4.05 17.79
N VAL A 110 -2.30 -3.03 17.53
CA VAL A 110 -3.53 -2.71 18.28
C VAL A 110 -4.81 -3.23 17.60
N SER A 111 -4.68 -4.10 16.60
CA SER A 111 -5.80 -4.72 15.89
C SER A 111 -6.84 -3.73 15.32
N CYS A 112 -6.40 -2.56 14.88
CA CYS A 112 -7.28 -1.51 14.34
C CYS A 112 -7.86 -1.81 12.94
N ASN A 113 -7.35 -2.84 12.26
CA ASN A 113 -7.75 -3.29 10.93
C ASN A 113 -7.59 -2.24 9.79
N THR A 114 -6.83 -1.17 10.01
CA THR A 114 -6.59 -0.14 8.97
C THR A 114 -5.74 -0.68 7.81
N CYS A 115 -4.80 -1.58 8.10
CA CYS A 115 -3.91 -2.18 7.10
C CYS A 115 -4.66 -3.05 6.09
N THR A 116 -5.62 -3.86 6.53
CA THR A 116 -6.52 -4.65 5.68
C THR A 116 -7.35 -3.74 4.79
N LYS A 117 -7.99 -2.71 5.37
CA LYS A 117 -8.78 -1.72 4.63
C LYS A 117 -7.97 -0.91 3.60
N ALA A 118 -6.66 -0.83 3.79
CA ALA A 118 -5.76 -0.12 2.88
C ALA A 118 -5.25 -1.00 1.73
N CYS A 119 -5.42 -2.32 1.79
CA CYS A 119 -4.85 -3.26 0.84
C CYS A 119 -5.60 -3.21 -0.49
N PRO A 120 -4.95 -2.81 -1.61
CA PRO A 120 -5.59 -2.83 -2.93
C PRO A 120 -5.69 -4.24 -3.53
N GLN A 121 -5.15 -5.26 -2.85
CA GLN A 121 -5.27 -6.68 -3.22
C GLN A 121 -6.23 -7.41 -2.29
N GLU A 122 -6.96 -6.69 -1.44
CA GLU A 122 -8.00 -7.26 -0.57
C GLU A 122 -7.51 -8.35 0.40
N LEU A 123 -6.21 -8.38 0.69
CA LEU A 123 -5.62 -9.27 1.69
C LEU A 123 -6.08 -8.92 3.11
N ASP A 124 -6.28 -9.95 3.93
CA ASP A 124 -6.51 -9.86 5.38
C ASP A 124 -5.21 -9.55 6.13
N VAL A 125 -4.68 -8.33 5.89
CA VAL A 125 -3.36 -7.91 6.35
C VAL A 125 -3.21 -7.97 7.88
N MET A 126 -4.25 -7.59 8.62
CA MET A 126 -4.25 -7.67 10.07
C MET A 126 -4.10 -9.12 10.54
N ASP A 127 -4.75 -10.07 9.86
CA ASP A 127 -4.79 -11.46 10.28
C ASP A 127 -3.46 -12.18 10.05
N TYR A 128 -2.74 -11.86 8.97
CA TYR A 128 -1.38 -12.40 8.81
C TYR A 128 -0.42 -11.79 9.82
N ILE A 129 -0.58 -10.53 10.24
CA ILE A 129 0.25 -9.95 11.32
C ILE A 129 -0.06 -10.61 12.67
N GLN A 130 -1.34 -10.87 12.96
CA GLN A 130 -1.72 -11.59 14.17
C GLN A 130 -1.21 -13.05 14.15
N SER A 131 -1.14 -13.66 12.97
CA SER A 131 -0.54 -15.00 12.79
C SER A 131 0.98 -14.96 12.97
N ALA A 132 1.65 -13.95 12.42
CA ALA A 132 3.07 -13.70 12.61
C ALA A 132 3.43 -13.50 14.10
N LEU A 133 2.62 -12.73 14.83
CA LEU A 133 2.78 -12.51 16.27
C LEU A 133 2.64 -13.80 17.09
N ARG A 134 1.81 -14.75 16.62
CA ARG A 134 1.66 -16.08 17.22
C ARG A 134 2.75 -17.07 16.82
N GLY A 135 3.69 -16.68 15.95
CA GLY A 135 4.74 -17.56 15.43
C GLY A 135 4.26 -18.53 14.36
N ASP A 136 3.06 -18.34 13.80
CA ASP A 136 2.52 -19.19 12.74
C ASP A 136 3.04 -18.72 11.37
N ILE A 137 4.26 -19.14 11.05
CA ILE A 137 4.98 -18.76 9.82
C ILE A 137 4.21 -19.23 8.58
N GLN A 138 3.77 -20.49 8.55
CA GLN A 138 3.06 -21.06 7.39
C GLN A 138 1.79 -20.26 7.09
N LYS A 139 0.94 -20.01 8.08
CA LYS A 139 -0.29 -19.25 7.88
C LYS A 139 0.00 -17.79 7.49
N THR A 140 1.08 -17.22 8.01
CA THR A 140 1.50 -15.87 7.62
C THR A 140 1.87 -15.82 6.13
N ALA A 141 2.63 -16.81 5.64
CA ALA A 141 3.00 -16.92 4.23
C ALA A 141 1.76 -17.13 3.33
N GLU A 142 0.87 -18.04 3.71
CA GLU A 142 -0.37 -18.33 2.96
C GLU A 142 -1.28 -17.10 2.84
N LEU A 143 -1.54 -16.40 3.95
CA LEU A 143 -2.41 -15.21 3.96
C LEU A 143 -1.79 -13.98 3.29
N SER A 144 -0.48 -13.99 3.06
CA SER A 144 0.25 -12.86 2.47
C SER A 144 0.76 -13.12 1.06
N PHE A 145 0.43 -14.27 0.47
CA PHE A 145 0.98 -14.74 -0.81
C PHE A 145 0.83 -13.73 -1.96
N ASP A 146 -0.33 -13.09 -2.10
CA ASP A 146 -0.58 -12.10 -3.17
C ASP A 146 -0.09 -10.69 -2.82
N CYS A 147 0.75 -10.53 -1.78
CA CYS A 147 1.26 -9.23 -1.38
C CYS A 147 2.22 -8.66 -2.44
N ILE A 148 1.76 -7.63 -3.16
CA ILE A 148 2.56 -6.88 -4.14
C ILE A 148 3.51 -5.83 -3.53
N GLN A 149 3.69 -5.84 -2.20
CA GLN A 149 4.57 -4.94 -1.45
C GLN A 149 4.37 -3.43 -1.75
N CYS A 150 3.13 -2.99 -2.01
CA CYS A 150 2.81 -1.59 -2.35
C CYS A 150 2.96 -0.57 -1.20
N GLY A 151 3.15 -1.04 0.03
CA GLY A 151 3.41 -0.22 1.22
C GLY A 151 2.21 0.52 1.82
N LEU A 152 1.01 0.46 1.21
CA LEU A 152 -0.17 1.19 1.69
C LEU A 152 -0.62 0.77 3.11
N CYS A 153 -0.48 -0.51 3.45
CA CYS A 153 -0.74 -1.02 4.79
C CYS A 153 0.23 -0.46 5.84
N ALA A 154 1.52 -0.36 5.49
CA ALA A 154 2.57 0.16 6.37
C ALA A 154 2.38 1.66 6.64
N ILE A 155 2.11 2.47 5.61
CA ILE A 155 1.88 3.92 5.74
C ILE A 155 0.70 4.23 6.67
N ARG A 156 -0.29 3.33 6.75
CA ARG A 156 -1.48 3.49 7.58
C ARG A 156 -1.36 2.90 8.98
N CYS A 157 -0.25 2.23 9.28
CA CYS A 157 -0.09 1.54 10.55
C CYS A 157 0.27 2.51 11.67
N PRO A 158 -0.56 2.68 12.71
CA PRO A 158 -0.18 3.48 13.87
C PRO A 158 0.92 2.84 14.71
N ALA A 159 1.15 1.53 14.54
CA ALA A 159 2.22 0.78 15.21
C ALA A 159 3.52 0.73 14.40
N GLU A 160 3.58 1.43 13.26
CA GLU A 160 4.75 1.55 12.39
C GLU A 160 5.27 0.21 11.84
N ILE A 161 4.39 -0.80 11.73
CA ILE A 161 4.72 -2.13 11.21
C ILE A 161 4.95 -2.08 9.69
N VAL A 162 6.09 -2.58 9.24
CA VAL A 162 6.37 -2.79 7.81
C VAL A 162 5.85 -4.16 7.37
N HIS A 163 4.53 -4.25 7.22
CA HIS A 163 3.82 -5.52 7.10
C HIS A 163 4.33 -6.43 5.97
N TYR A 164 4.66 -5.84 4.82
CA TYR A 164 5.11 -6.59 3.65
C TYR A 164 6.54 -7.14 3.79
N HIS A 165 7.35 -6.63 4.73
CA HIS A 165 8.66 -7.20 5.06
C HIS A 165 8.54 -8.32 6.11
N VAL A 166 7.54 -8.24 7.00
CA VAL A 166 7.14 -9.38 7.85
C VAL A 166 6.68 -10.55 6.97
N ALA A 167 5.75 -10.27 6.04
CA ALA A 167 5.27 -11.25 5.07
C ALA A 167 6.39 -11.85 4.20
N GLN A 168 7.37 -11.03 3.79
CA GLN A 168 8.50 -11.50 2.99
C GLN A 168 9.45 -12.45 3.73
N LEU A 169 9.53 -12.36 5.06
CA LEU A 169 10.34 -13.26 5.87
C LEU A 169 9.62 -14.58 6.19
N ALA A 170 8.28 -14.57 6.20
CA ALA A 170 7.47 -15.76 6.45
C ALA A 170 7.57 -16.75 5.28
#